data_AF-A0A328EJW4-F1
#
_entry.id   AF-A0A328EJW4-F1
#
_cell.length_a   1.000
_cell.length_b   1.000
_cell.length_c   1.000
_cell.angle_alpha   90.00
_cell.angle_beta   90.00
_cell.angle_gamma   90.00
#
_symmetry.space_group_name_H-M   'P 1'
#
loop_
_entity.id
_entity.type
_entity.pdbx_description
1 polymer ?
#
loop_
_entity_poly.entity_id
_entity_poly.type
_entity_poly.pdbx_seq_one_letter_code
_entity_poly.pdbx_strand_id
1 'polypeptide(L)'
;MQELETLLNSLIKMVWKPKDREVISIALDPEFTKSEGKNVFYCSCRDGFGFYADLRWLVSLESRLWPFVCENKLYKEHNGKIERYFDFNENDYLFHYARDYQYRLLESALIPEEKLAGFFSG
;
A
#
# COMPACT_ATOMS: atom_id res chain seq x y z
N MET A 1 8.64 -2.43 11.11
CA MET A 1 8.10 -3.69 10.54
C MET A 1 6.84 -4.19 11.24
N GLN A 2 6.78 -4.31 12.56
CA GLN A 2 5.56 -4.73 13.27
C GLN A 2 4.35 -3.79 13.04
N GLU A 3 4.59 -2.48 12.96
CA GLU A 3 3.55 -1.49 12.61
C GLU A 3 2.96 -1.72 11.22
N LEU A 4 3.81 -2.06 10.25
CA LEU A 4 3.39 -2.36 8.88
C LEU A 4 2.55 -3.64 8.83
N GLU A 5 2.97 -4.70 9.52
CA GLU A 5 2.19 -5.92 9.64
C GLU A 5 0.82 -5.67 10.31
N THR A 6 0.81 -4.86 11.36
CA THR A 6 -0.43 -4.47 12.06
C THR A 6 -1.38 -3.70 11.13
N LEU A 7 -0.84 -2.77 10.34
CA LEU A 7 -1.57 -2.01 9.34
C LEU A 7 -2.13 -2.94 8.26
N LEU A 8 -1.33 -3.82 7.66
CA LEU A 8 -1.79 -4.73 6.61
C LEU A 8 -2.92 -5.64 7.12
N ASN A 9 -2.80 -6.15 8.36
CA ASN A 9 -3.86 -6.93 8.99
C ASN A 9 -5.12 -6.10 9.30
N SER A 10 -5.02 -4.81 9.60
CA SER A 10 -6.21 -3.97 9.78
C SER A 10 -6.93 -3.74 8.46
N LEU A 11 -6.21 -3.56 7.36
CA LEU A 11 -6.78 -3.43 6.01
C LEU A 11 -7.50 -4.71 5.58
N ILE A 12 -6.93 -5.89 5.87
CA ILE A 12 -7.60 -7.19 5.64
C ILE A 12 -8.92 -7.28 6.41
N LYS A 13 -8.95 -6.86 7.68
CA LYS A 13 -10.18 -6.81 8.47
C LYS A 13 -11.23 -5.87 7.88
N MET A 14 -10.79 -4.84 7.16
CA MET A 14 -11.65 -3.94 6.38
C MET A 14 -12.04 -4.51 5.01
N VAL A 15 -11.78 -5.81 4.77
CA VAL A 15 -12.14 -6.54 3.54
C VAL A 15 -11.25 -6.18 2.34
N TRP A 16 -10.01 -5.75 2.57
CA TRP A 16 -9.01 -5.73 1.51
C TRP A 16 -8.70 -7.18 1.05
N LYS A 17 -8.79 -7.42 -0.26
CA LYS A 17 -8.60 -8.74 -0.89
C LYS A 17 -7.41 -8.72 -1.85
N PRO A 18 -6.17 -8.85 -1.35
CA PRO A 18 -5.01 -8.94 -2.24
C PRO A 18 -5.13 -10.19 -3.13
N LYS A 19 -4.77 -10.04 -4.41
CA LYS A 19 -4.91 -11.09 -5.44
C LYS A 19 -6.35 -11.59 -5.65
N ASP A 20 -7.35 -10.77 -5.30
CA ASP A 20 -8.76 -11.18 -5.27
C ASP A 20 -9.03 -12.40 -4.35
N ARG A 21 -8.13 -12.66 -3.40
CA ARG A 21 -8.25 -13.77 -2.44
C ARG A 21 -8.75 -13.27 -1.09
N GLU A 22 -9.50 -14.14 -0.42
CA GLU A 22 -9.89 -13.92 0.98
C GLU A 22 -8.71 -14.22 1.90
N VAL A 23 -7.79 -13.27 1.98
CA VAL A 23 -6.71 -13.31 2.97
C VAL A 23 -7.28 -13.06 4.35
N ILE A 24 -6.85 -13.84 5.34
CA ILE A 24 -7.30 -13.76 6.74
C ILE A 24 -6.22 -13.19 7.66
N SER A 25 -4.95 -13.30 7.27
CA SER A 25 -3.83 -12.70 7.98
C SER A 25 -2.62 -12.55 7.06
N ILE A 26 -1.78 -11.57 7.39
CA ILE A 26 -0.47 -11.36 6.76
C ILE A 26 0.57 -11.29 7.88
N ALA A 27 1.68 -12.00 7.74
CA ALA A 27 2.78 -11.97 8.71
C ALA A 27 4.12 -11.82 7.98
N LEU A 28 5.05 -11.04 8.54
CA LEU A 28 6.41 -10.97 8.01
C LEU A 28 7.11 -12.32 8.21
N ASP A 29 7.75 -12.83 7.17
CA ASP A 29 8.61 -14.01 7.26
C ASP A 29 10.07 -13.57 7.43
N PRO A 30 10.66 -13.68 8.63
CA PRO A 30 12.02 -13.22 8.88
C PRO A 30 13.09 -14.09 8.21
N GLU A 31 12.82 -15.38 7.98
CA GLU A 31 13.77 -16.29 7.33
C GLU A 31 13.85 -15.98 5.84
N PHE A 32 12.69 -15.85 5.17
CA PHE A 32 12.61 -15.48 3.76
C PHE A 32 13.09 -14.05 3.51
N THR A 33 12.77 -13.12 4.41
CA THR A 33 13.25 -11.73 4.29
C THR A 33 14.77 -11.68 4.29
N LYS A 34 15.41 -12.49 5.15
CA LYS A 34 16.87 -12.57 5.23
C LYS A 34 17.48 -13.25 4.00
N SER A 35 16.87 -14.29 3.45
CA SER A 35 17.40 -15.00 2.28
C SER A 35 17.24 -14.19 0.98
N GLU A 36 16.13 -13.48 0.83
CA GLU A 36 15.80 -12.73 -0.38
C GLU A 36 16.33 -11.28 -0.38
N GLY A 37 16.75 -10.77 0.78
CA GLY A 37 17.22 -9.38 0.91
C GLY A 37 16.13 -8.33 0.69
N LYS A 38 14.86 -8.69 0.88
CA LYS A 38 13.67 -7.84 0.74
C LYS A 38 12.61 -8.25 1.76
N ASN A 39 11.71 -7.34 2.15
CA ASN A 39 10.65 -7.70 3.11
C ASN A 39 9.61 -8.63 2.46
N VAL A 40 9.59 -9.89 2.89
CA VAL A 40 8.69 -10.93 2.40
C VAL A 40 7.64 -11.27 3.46
N PHE A 41 6.38 -11.31 3.04
CA PHE A 41 5.24 -11.63 3.89
C PHE A 41 4.58 -12.93 3.44
N TYR A 42 4.15 -13.72 4.41
CA TYR A 42 3.25 -14.85 4.20
C TYR A 42 1.79 -14.41 4.41
N CYS A 43 0.99 -14.56 3.36
CA CYS A 43 -0.44 -14.25 3.36
C CYS A 43 -1.24 -15.54 3.54
N SER A 44 -1.94 -15.70 4.66
CA SER A 44 -2.81 -16.85 4.90
C SER A 44 -4.18 -16.61 4.27
N CYS A 45 -4.66 -17.54 3.45
CA CYS A 45 -5.96 -17.43 2.80
C CYS A 45 -7.01 -18.33 3.48
N ARG A 46 -8.27 -17.93 3.41
CA ARG A 46 -9.41 -18.66 3.98
C ARG A 46 -9.62 -20.05 3.36
N ASP A 47 -9.24 -20.21 2.11
CA ASP A 47 -9.27 -21.47 1.35
C ASP A 47 -8.16 -22.45 1.76
N GLY A 48 -7.29 -22.07 2.71
CA GLY A 48 -6.16 -22.88 3.17
C GLY A 48 -4.89 -22.73 2.31
N PHE A 49 -4.94 -22.01 1.18
CA PHE A 49 -3.82 -21.85 0.27
C PHE A 49 -3.17 -20.47 0.41
N GLY A 50 -2.23 -20.35 1.35
CA GLY A 50 -1.44 -19.15 1.53
C GLY A 50 -0.46 -18.89 0.38
N PHE A 51 0.11 -17.68 0.34
CA PHE A 51 1.12 -17.30 -0.64
C PHE A 51 2.12 -16.32 -0.04
N TYR A 52 3.33 -16.31 -0.59
CA TYR A 52 4.33 -15.30 -0.28
C TYR A 52 4.18 -14.09 -1.20
N ALA A 53 4.33 -12.91 -0.64
CA ALA A 53 4.39 -11.66 -1.37
C ALA A 53 5.43 -10.74 -0.73
N ASP A 54 6.25 -10.10 -1.54
CA ASP A 54 7.09 -9.02 -1.03
C ASP A 54 6.29 -7.72 -0.85
N LEU A 55 6.84 -6.81 -0.06
CA LEU A 55 6.21 -5.54 0.25
C LEU A 55 5.85 -4.75 -1.01
N ARG A 56 6.73 -4.73 -2.02
CA ARG A 56 6.51 -3.97 -3.27
C ARG A 56 5.31 -4.51 -4.02
N TRP A 57 5.15 -5.83 -4.07
CA TRP A 57 3.97 -6.43 -4.64
C TRP A 57 2.70 -6.09 -3.84
N LEU A 58 2.75 -6.17 -2.50
CA LEU A 58 1.61 -5.84 -1.64
C LEU A 58 1.14 -4.39 -1.75
N VAL A 59 2.04 -3.46 -2.08
CA VAL A 59 1.67 -2.06 -2.32
C VAL A 59 1.43 -1.73 -3.79
N SER A 60 1.53 -2.72 -4.68
CA SER A 60 1.34 -2.54 -6.11
C SER A 60 -0.13 -2.35 -6.49
N LEU A 61 -0.42 -2.06 -7.77
CA LEU A 61 -1.80 -2.06 -8.27
C LEU A 61 -2.38 -3.47 -8.33
N GLU A 62 -1.53 -4.48 -8.55
CA GLU A 62 -1.94 -5.89 -8.65
C GLU A 62 -2.49 -6.41 -7.32
N SER A 63 -2.06 -5.84 -6.20
CA SER A 63 -2.61 -6.17 -4.88
C SER A 63 -3.95 -5.50 -4.60
N ARG A 64 -4.39 -4.58 -5.46
CA ARG A 64 -5.58 -3.72 -5.28
C ARG A 64 -5.54 -2.87 -4.01
N LEU A 65 -4.38 -2.72 -3.37
CA LEU A 65 -4.24 -1.94 -2.13
C LEU A 65 -4.68 -0.49 -2.33
N TRP A 66 -4.18 0.18 -3.37
CA TRP A 66 -4.52 1.57 -3.63
C TRP A 66 -5.98 1.81 -3.99
N PRO A 67 -6.58 1.05 -4.94
CA PRO A 67 -8.02 1.10 -5.18
C PRO A 67 -8.82 0.96 -3.88
N PHE A 68 -8.45 0.00 -3.02
CA PHE A 68 -9.10 -0.22 -1.73
C PHE A 68 -8.96 0.98 -0.78
N VAL A 69 -7.76 1.54 -0.64
CA VAL A 69 -7.51 2.74 0.18
C VAL A 69 -8.31 3.93 -0.32
N CYS A 70 -8.40 4.14 -1.63
CA CYS A 70 -9.17 5.23 -2.24
C CYS A 70 -10.68 5.05 -2.05
N GLU A 71 -11.22 3.86 -2.32
CA GLU A 71 -12.65 3.53 -2.15
C GLU A 71 -13.10 3.73 -0.70
N ASN A 72 -12.24 3.37 0.26
CA ASN A 72 -12.52 3.50 1.68
C ASN A 72 -12.08 4.85 2.28
N LYS A 73 -11.56 5.78 1.47
CA LYS A 73 -11.06 7.09 1.91
C LYS A 73 -10.05 7.00 3.06
N LEU A 74 -9.16 6.00 3.02
CA LEU A 74 -8.15 5.74 4.06
C LEU A 74 -6.84 6.53 3.85
N TYR A 75 -6.82 7.40 2.84
CA TYR A 75 -5.73 8.33 2.62
C TYR A 75 -5.98 9.62 3.40
N LYS A 76 -4.94 10.26 3.94
CA LYS A 76 -5.11 11.61 4.49
C LYS A 76 -5.30 12.62 3.37
N GLU A 77 -6.29 13.48 3.55
CA GLU A 77 -6.42 14.70 2.75
C GLU A 77 -5.17 15.54 3.00
N HIS A 78 -4.39 15.77 1.96
CA HIS A 78 -3.20 16.59 2.09
C HIS A 78 -3.65 18.05 2.21
N ASN A 79 -3.66 18.58 3.45
CA ASN A 79 -3.83 20.01 3.72
C ASN A 79 -2.57 20.83 3.38
N GLY A 80 -1.52 20.18 2.88
CA GLY A 80 -0.31 20.84 2.41
C GLY A 80 -0.63 21.64 1.16
N LYS A 81 -0.37 22.96 1.21
CA LYS A 81 -0.16 23.75 0.01
C LYS A 81 0.89 23.02 -0.80
N ILE A 82 0.46 22.34 -1.86
CA ILE A 82 1.34 21.88 -2.92
C ILE A 82 2.03 23.14 -3.41
N GLU A 83 3.31 23.34 -3.05
CA GLU A 83 4.13 24.35 -3.68
C GLU A 83 4.20 23.97 -5.15
N ARG A 84 3.35 24.65 -5.93
CA ARG A 84 3.20 24.49 -7.36
C ARG A 84 4.53 24.82 -8.02
N TYR A 85 5.43 23.85 -8.13
CA TYR A 85 6.28 23.81 -9.30
C TYR A 85 5.39 23.30 -10.42
N PHE A 86 4.95 24.24 -11.25
CA PHE A 86 4.59 24.18 -12.65
C PHE A 86 3.46 25.18 -12.89
N ASP A 87 3.91 26.38 -13.27
CA ASP A 87 3.18 27.34 -14.09
C ASP A 87 2.55 26.57 -15.26
N PHE A 88 1.23 26.38 -15.26
CA PHE A 88 0.36 26.34 -16.45
C PHE A 88 -1.09 26.04 -16.04
N ASN A 89 -1.92 27.05 -16.28
CA ASN A 89 -3.38 27.07 -16.41
C ASN A 89 -4.28 26.38 -15.37
N GLU A 90 -5.11 27.23 -14.80
CA GLU A 90 -6.22 26.95 -13.91
C GLU A 90 -7.24 25.98 -14.52
N ASN A 91 -7.81 25.18 -13.62
CA ASN A 91 -8.99 24.32 -13.76
C ASN A 91 -8.70 22.82 -13.97
N ASP A 92 -9.23 22.02 -13.04
CA ASP A 92 -9.43 20.56 -13.04
C ASP A 92 -8.29 19.58 -12.73
N TYR A 93 -7.01 19.92 -12.79
CA TYR A 93 -5.98 18.87 -12.68
C TYR A 93 -5.55 18.49 -11.25
N LEU A 94 -5.72 19.36 -10.25
CA LEU A 94 -5.18 19.11 -8.89
C LEU A 94 -5.98 18.12 -8.05
N PHE A 95 -7.30 18.01 -8.26
CA PHE A 95 -8.11 16.96 -7.62
C PHE A 95 -7.85 15.57 -8.22
N HIS A 96 -7.32 15.50 -9.44
CA HIS A 96 -6.99 14.24 -10.09
C HIS A 96 -5.71 13.61 -9.54
N TYR A 97 -4.69 14.39 -9.13
CA TYR A 97 -3.43 13.83 -8.61
C TYR A 97 -3.57 13.09 -7.27
N ALA A 98 -4.47 13.53 -6.39
CA ALA A 98 -4.77 12.82 -5.15
C ALA A 98 -5.61 11.54 -5.36
N ARG A 99 -6.31 11.45 -6.50
CA ARG A 99 -7.16 10.31 -6.89
C ARG A 99 -6.48 9.35 -7.87
N ASP A 100 -5.42 9.79 -8.53
CA ASP A 100 -4.69 8.95 -9.45
C ASP A 100 -3.72 8.08 -8.65
N TYR A 101 -4.26 6.94 -8.24
CA TYR A 101 -3.57 5.88 -7.52
C TYR A 101 -2.22 5.51 -8.18
N GLN A 102 -2.03 5.78 -9.48
CA GLN A 102 -0.79 5.53 -10.20
C GLN A 102 0.37 6.42 -9.70
N TYR A 103 0.09 7.65 -9.26
CA TYR A 103 1.13 8.55 -8.71
C TYR A 103 1.52 8.18 -7.29
N ARG A 104 0.54 7.87 -6.43
CA ARG A 104 0.81 7.37 -5.06
C ARG A 104 1.55 6.03 -5.07
N LEU A 105 1.26 5.17 -6.06
CA LEU A 105 1.99 3.95 -6.34
C LEU A 105 3.46 4.25 -6.69
N LEU A 106 3.70 5.17 -7.62
CA LEU A 106 5.03 5.61 -8.02
C LEU A 106 5.81 6.20 -6.83
N GLU A 107 5.18 7.03 -6.00
CA GLU A 107 5.80 7.54 -4.76
C GLU A 107 6.14 6.41 -3.79
N SER A 108 5.20 5.48 -3.56
CA SER A 108 5.42 4.34 -2.65
C SER A 108 6.54 3.40 -3.16
N ALA A 109 6.72 3.28 -4.47
CA ALA A 109 7.78 2.51 -5.09
C ALA A 109 9.17 3.17 -4.94
N LEU A 110 9.21 4.49 -4.75
CA LEU A 110 10.43 5.28 -4.56
C LEU A 110 10.81 5.46 -3.08
N ILE A 111 9.89 5.14 -2.16
CA ILE A 111 10.13 5.22 -0.71
C ILE A 111 10.85 3.94 -0.22
N PRO A 112 11.93 4.07 0.56
CA PRO A 112 12.56 2.92 1.22
C PRO A 112 11.55 2.12 2.08
N GLU A 113 11.69 0.79 2.11
CA GLU A 113 10.75 -0.12 2.78
C GLU A 113 10.54 0.22 4.27
N GLU A 114 11.57 0.75 4.93
CA GLU A 114 11.55 1.16 6.32
C GLU A 114 10.67 2.40 6.57
N LYS A 115 10.44 3.21 5.53
CA LYS A 115 9.66 4.46 5.58
C LYS A 115 8.23 4.29 5.06
N LEU A 116 7.95 3.18 4.38
CA LEU A 116 6.63 2.86 3.81
C LEU A 116 5.52 2.79 4.88
N ALA A 117 5.82 2.26 6.07
CA ALA A 117 4.85 2.22 7.18
C ALA A 117 4.38 3.62 7.59
N GLY A 118 5.29 4.59 7.64
CA GLY A 118 5.00 6.00 7.96
C GLY A 118 4.18 6.69 6.86
N PHE A 119 4.38 6.30 5.61
CA PHE A 119 3.63 6.84 4.47
C PHE A 119 2.13 6.48 4.52
N PHE A 120 1.78 5.30 5.04
CA PHE A 120 0.39 4.86 5.16
C PHE A 120 -0.29 5.24 6.48
N SER A 121 0.49 5.53 7.54
CA SER A 121 -0.02 5.92 8.86
C SER A 121 -0.08 7.44 9.07
N GLY A 122 0.46 8.18 8.10
CA GLY A 122 0.71 9.61 8.14
C GLY A 122 -0.45 10.46 7.73
#